data_AF-A0A368GBG5-F1
#
_entry.id   AF-A0A368GBG5-F1
#
_cell.length_a   1.000
_cell.length_b   1.000
_cell.length_c   1.000
_cell.angle_alpha   90.00
_cell.angle_beta   90.00
_cell.angle_gamma   90.00
#
_symmetry.space_group_name_H-M   'P 1'
#
loop_
_entity.id
_entity.type
_entity.pdbx_description
1 polymer ?
#
loop_
_entity_poly.entity_id
_entity_poly.type
_entity_poly.pdbx_seq_one_letter_code
_entity_poly.pdbx_strand_id
1 'polypeptide(L)'
;MISAGMRTSFFCNTCICKPGLFRNSQGKCVDDCYSEPCGDPNALRAGCAQEKRCLPSCLQLVWNQTLPRWCKDEPCIPFAWVCKGGYVYDPHSNKCIPHLECKLAFSV
;
A
#
# COMPACT_ATOMS: atom_id res chain seq x y z
N MET A 1 -7.42 0.85 27.02
CA MET A 1 -6.76 -0.09 26.09
C MET A 1 -6.90 0.44 24.68
N ILE A 2 -5.93 0.11 23.82
CA ILE A 2 -5.41 0.94 22.73
C ILE A 2 -6.35 1.09 21.52
N SER A 3 -6.52 2.35 21.13
CA SER A 3 -6.61 2.95 19.79
C SER A 3 -6.93 2.07 18.57
N ALA A 4 -8.09 2.29 17.95
CA ALA A 4 -8.29 2.10 16.51
C ALA A 4 -8.67 3.44 15.87
N GLY A 5 -7.65 4.21 15.47
CA GLY A 5 -7.80 5.40 14.63
C GLY A 5 -8.12 5.00 13.20
N MET A 6 -9.31 4.45 12.95
CA MET A 6 -9.82 4.25 11.60
C MET A 6 -10.41 5.58 11.13
N ARG A 7 -9.68 6.32 10.29
CA ARG A 7 -10.24 7.42 9.50
C ARG A 7 -11.14 6.83 8.39
N THR A 8 -12.22 6.19 8.79
CA THR A 8 -13.28 5.76 7.87
C THR A 8 -14.23 6.93 7.73
N SER A 9 -14.21 7.58 6.57
CA SER A 9 -15.35 8.36 6.11
C SER A 9 -16.52 7.38 5.96
N PHE A 10 -17.34 7.28 7.00
CA PHE A 10 -18.55 6.44 7.05
C PHE A 10 -19.60 7.09 6.14
N PHE A 11 -19.54 6.81 4.84
CA PHE A 11 -20.68 7.01 3.95
C PHE A 11 -21.64 5.83 4.17
N CYS A 12 -22.66 6.01 5.02
CA CYS A 12 -23.67 4.99 5.36
C CYS A 12 -24.42 4.35 4.17
N ASN A 13 -24.24 4.87 2.95
CA ASN A 13 -25.00 4.46 1.76
C ASN A 13 -24.16 3.73 0.71
N THR A 14 -22.95 3.27 1.03
CA THR A 14 -22.10 2.57 0.04
C THR A 14 -22.19 1.07 0.22
N CYS A 15 -22.68 0.34 -0.78
CA CYS A 15 -22.62 -1.12 -0.80
C CYS A 15 -21.16 -1.58 -0.75
N ILE A 16 -20.85 -2.48 0.18
CA ILE A 16 -19.56 -3.18 0.24
C ILE A 16 -19.70 -4.60 -0.33
N CYS A 17 -18.59 -5.16 -0.80
CA CYS A 17 -18.58 -6.55 -1.22
C CYS A 17 -18.75 -7.48 -0.02
N LYS A 18 -19.37 -8.64 -0.24
CA LYS A 18 -19.46 -9.70 0.79
C LYS A 18 -18.04 -10.11 1.22
N PRO A 19 -17.85 -10.60 2.46
CA PRO A 19 -16.56 -11.11 2.91
C PRO A 19 -15.96 -12.09 1.90
N GLY A 20 -14.68 -11.91 1.56
CA GLY A 20 -13.96 -12.73 0.57
C GLY A 20 -14.06 -12.25 -0.88
N LEU A 21 -14.89 -11.24 -1.18
CA LEU A 21 -14.96 -10.61 -2.50
C LEU A 21 -14.38 -9.20 -2.49
N PHE A 22 -13.84 -8.79 -3.63
CA PHE A 22 -13.14 -7.52 -3.84
C PHE A 22 -13.80 -6.73 -4.95
N ARG A 23 -13.84 -5.40 -4.83
CA ARG A 23 -14.41 -4.54 -5.85
C ARG A 23 -13.38 -4.30 -6.96
N ASN A 24 -13.71 -4.67 -8.19
CA ASN A 24 -12.87 -4.41 -9.37
C ASN A 24 -13.13 -3.01 -9.96
N SER A 25 -12.37 -2.63 -10.99
CA SER A 25 -12.48 -1.34 -11.71
C SER A 25 -13.83 -1.11 -12.38
N GLN A 26 -14.57 -2.18 -12.71
CA GLN A 26 -15.94 -2.11 -13.23
C GLN A 26 -16.99 -1.93 -12.11
N GLY A 27 -16.56 -1.87 -10.84
CA GLY A 27 -17.42 -1.74 -9.68
C GLY A 27 -18.12 -3.04 -9.27
N LYS A 28 -17.74 -4.19 -9.83
CA LYS A 28 -18.28 -5.52 -9.50
C LYS A 28 -17.48 -6.17 -8.37
N CYS A 29 -18.15 -7.02 -7.59
CA CYS A 29 -17.49 -7.86 -6.59
C CYS A 29 -17.00 -9.16 -7.25
N VAL A 30 -15.70 -9.39 -7.21
CA VAL A 30 -14.99 -10.54 -7.80
C VAL A 30 -14.17 -11.25 -6.73
N ASP A 31 -13.84 -12.52 -6.95
CA ASP A 31 -13.00 -13.33 -6.06
C ASP A 31 -11.49 -13.15 -6.31
N ASP A 32 -11.12 -12.60 -7.47
CA ASP A 32 -9.74 -12.28 -7.86
C ASP A 32 -9.60 -10.83 -8.40
N CYS A 33 -8.51 -10.16 -7.99
CA CYS A 33 -8.10 -8.84 -8.45
C CYS A 33 -6.66 -8.77 -9.01
N TYR A 34 -5.99 -9.90 -9.29
CA TYR A 34 -4.60 -9.89 -9.78
C TYR A 34 -4.42 -9.09 -11.07
N SER A 35 -5.41 -9.16 -11.97
CA SER A 35 -5.37 -8.48 -13.27
C SER A 35 -5.83 -7.02 -13.20
N GLU A 36 -6.34 -6.57 -12.05
CA GLU A 36 -6.83 -5.21 -11.89
C GLU A 36 -5.68 -4.21 -11.80
N PRO A 37 -5.70 -3.12 -12.59
CA PRO A 37 -4.67 -2.11 -12.51
C PRO A 37 -4.66 -1.46 -11.12
N CYS A 38 -3.46 -1.17 -10.63
CA CYS A 38 -3.27 -0.27 -9.50
C CYS A 38 -3.44 1.19 -9.97
N GLY A 39 -3.79 2.09 -9.05
CA GLY A 39 -3.83 3.52 -9.35
C GLY A 39 -2.46 4.13 -9.65
N ASP A 40 -1.38 3.41 -9.36
CA ASP A 40 0.00 3.78 -9.66
C ASP A 40 0.57 2.83 -10.74
N PRO A 41 1.13 3.35 -11.85
CA PRO A 41 1.66 2.53 -12.94
C PRO A 41 2.92 1.74 -12.56
N ASN A 42 3.61 2.12 -11.49
CA ASN A 42 4.79 1.47 -10.94
C ASN A 42 4.45 0.52 -9.79
N ALA A 43 3.16 0.30 -9.53
CA ALA A 43 2.68 -0.68 -8.58
C ALA A 43 2.09 -1.91 -9.27
N LEU A 44 2.01 -3.01 -8.52
CA LEU A 44 1.39 -4.28 -8.93
C LEU A 44 0.50 -4.81 -7.81
N ARG A 45 -0.54 -5.57 -8.19
CA ARG A 45 -1.38 -6.29 -7.23
C ARG A 45 -0.63 -7.50 -6.71
N ALA A 46 -0.49 -7.59 -5.39
CA ALA A 46 0.12 -8.74 -4.73
C ALA A 46 -0.95 -9.55 -4.02
N GLY A 47 -0.84 -10.87 -4.08
CA GLY A 47 -1.73 -11.77 -3.33
C GLY A 47 -1.58 -11.60 -1.82
N CYS A 48 -0.45 -11.04 -1.39
CA CYS A 48 -0.07 -10.83 -0.01
C CYS A 48 0.83 -9.59 0.03
N ALA A 49 0.27 -8.42 0.34
CA ALA A 49 1.02 -7.18 0.51
C ALA A 49 1.12 -6.82 2.00
N GLN A 50 2.19 -6.13 2.38
CA GLN A 50 2.29 -5.54 3.72
C GLN A 50 1.54 -4.19 3.77
N GLU A 51 1.27 -3.72 4.99
CA GLU A 51 0.79 -2.35 5.17
C GLU A 51 1.76 -1.33 4.56
N LYS A 52 1.24 -0.17 4.13
CA LYS A 52 2.06 0.90 3.53
C LYS A 52 3.26 1.32 4.39
N ARG A 53 3.12 1.27 5.72
CA ARG A 53 4.19 1.62 6.68
C ARG A 53 5.34 0.61 6.70
N CYS A 54 5.07 -0.59 6.21
CA CYS A 54 6.00 -1.68 6.11
C CYS A 54 6.58 -1.86 4.70
N LEU A 55 6.13 -1.06 3.73
CA LEU A 55 6.76 -1.01 2.42
C LEU A 55 8.13 -0.34 2.53
N PRO A 56 9.16 -0.86 1.84
CA PRO A 56 10.42 -0.15 1.65
C PRO A 56 10.15 1.24 1.09
N SER A 57 10.65 2.27 1.78
CA SER A 57 10.38 3.65 1.44
C SER A 57 11.65 4.47 1.21
N CYS A 58 11.52 5.58 0.49
CA CYS A 58 12.63 6.52 0.33
C CYS A 58 13.17 7.01 1.68
N LEU A 59 12.30 7.22 2.69
CA LEU A 59 12.75 7.60 4.03
C LEU A 59 13.70 6.56 4.62
N GLN A 60 13.38 5.28 4.50
CA GLN A 60 14.22 4.22 5.03
C GLN A 60 15.56 4.13 4.29
N LEU A 61 15.54 4.25 2.96
CA LEU A 61 16.77 4.23 2.16
C LEU A 61 17.68 5.41 2.47
N VAL A 62 17.11 6.61 2.53
CA VAL A 62 17.84 7.87 2.72
C VAL A 62 18.46 7.96 4.12
N TRP A 63 17.71 7.55 5.14
CA TRP A 63 18.15 7.62 6.55
C TRP A 63 18.79 6.32 7.04
N ASN A 64 19.03 5.34 6.15
CA ASN A 64 19.53 4.01 6.47
C ASN A 64 18.78 3.34 7.64
N GLN A 65 17.45 3.47 7.64
CA GLN A 65 16.59 2.91 8.67
C GLN A 65 16.09 1.53 8.25
N THR A 66 16.09 0.60 9.21
CA THR A 66 15.44 -0.70 9.03
C THR A 66 13.93 -0.57 9.22
N LEU A 67 13.17 -1.42 8.54
CA LEU A 67 11.75 -1.60 8.81
C LEU A 67 11.49 -1.93 10.29
N PRO A 68 10.40 -1.42 10.88
CA PRO A 68 10.00 -1.80 12.23
C PRO A 68 9.83 -3.31 12.35
N ARG A 69 10.23 -3.89 13.50
CA ARG A 69 10.22 -5.36 13.68
C ARG A 69 8.82 -5.96 13.53
N TRP A 70 7.79 -5.24 13.98
CA TRP A 70 6.39 -5.68 13.90
C TRP A 70 5.88 -5.85 12.46
N CYS A 71 6.54 -5.27 11.46
CA CYS A 71 6.19 -5.50 10.05
C CYS A 71 6.31 -6.97 9.62
N LYS A 72 7.09 -7.78 10.35
CA LYS A 72 7.22 -9.22 10.08
C LYS A 72 6.03 -10.03 10.61
N ASP A 73 5.34 -9.49 11.60
CA ASP A 73 4.26 -10.17 12.32
C ASP A 73 2.87 -9.73 11.85
N GLU A 74 2.79 -8.66 11.04
CA GLU A 74 1.55 -8.16 10.47
C GLU A 74 0.94 -9.17 9.47
N PRO A 75 -0.37 -9.46 9.56
CA PRO A 75 -1.06 -10.25 8.56
C PRO A 75 -1.00 -9.55 7.21
N CYS A 76 -0.81 -10.31 6.14
CA CYS A 76 -0.79 -9.69 4.83
C CYS A 76 -2.18 -9.31 4.34
N ILE A 77 -2.22 -8.22 3.59
CA ILE A 77 -3.41 -7.66 2.99
C ILE A 77 -3.56 -8.28 1.59
N PRO A 78 -4.61 -9.09 1.34
CA PRO A 78 -4.79 -9.73 0.05
C PRO A 78 -5.13 -8.70 -1.02
N PHE A 79 -4.55 -8.88 -2.20
CA PHE A 79 -4.73 -8.02 -3.38
C PHE A 79 -4.37 -6.55 -3.17
N ALA A 80 -3.67 -6.18 -2.10
CA ALA A 80 -3.13 -4.83 -1.96
C ALA A 80 -1.96 -4.62 -2.94
N TRP A 81 -1.58 -3.35 -3.12
CA TRP A 81 -0.53 -3.01 -4.07
C TRP A 81 0.85 -3.02 -3.41
N VAL A 82 1.86 -3.40 -4.18
CA VAL A 82 3.29 -3.24 -3.84
C VAL A 82 4.02 -2.57 -4.99
N CYS A 83 5.16 -1.95 -4.73
CA CYS A 83 5.97 -1.38 -5.80
C CYS A 83 6.63 -2.47 -6.65
N LYS A 84 6.74 -2.24 -7.96
CA LYS A 84 7.50 -3.08 -8.88
C LYS A 84 8.98 -3.12 -8.49
N GLY A 85 9.70 -4.17 -8.88
CA GLY A 85 11.14 -4.26 -8.69
C GLY A 85 11.86 -3.04 -9.25
N GLY A 86 12.76 -2.45 -8.45
CA GLY A 86 13.47 -1.20 -8.79
C GLY A 86 12.77 0.08 -8.34
N TYR A 87 11.51 -0.01 -7.89
CA TYR A 87 10.72 1.11 -7.36
C TYR A 87 10.53 0.97 -5.85
N VAL A 88 10.37 2.10 -5.18
CA VAL A 88 10.13 2.19 -3.73
C VAL A 88 9.01 3.16 -3.44
N TYR A 89 8.37 2.99 -2.28
CA TYR A 89 7.28 3.84 -1.88
C TYR A 89 7.79 5.21 -1.42
N ASP A 90 7.31 6.28 -2.04
CA ASP A 90 7.50 7.63 -1.52
C ASP A 90 6.26 8.06 -0.72
N PRO A 91 6.39 8.23 0.61
CA PRO A 91 5.27 8.67 1.44
C PRO A 91 4.84 10.11 1.16
N HIS A 92 5.64 10.95 0.49
CA HIS A 92 5.27 12.33 0.16
C HIS A 92 4.30 12.38 -1.01
N SER A 93 4.65 11.73 -2.12
CA SER A 93 3.77 11.64 -3.29
C SER A 93 2.72 10.53 -3.18
N ASN A 94 2.87 9.62 -2.20
CA ASN A 94 2.05 8.41 -2.03
C ASN A 94 2.04 7.56 -3.32
N LYS A 95 3.22 7.44 -3.95
CA LYS A 95 3.46 6.73 -5.22
C LYS A 95 4.68 5.82 -5.15
N CYS A 96 4.81 4.93 -6.11
CA CYS A 96 6.02 4.13 -6.34
C CYS A 96 6.94 4.87 -7.32
N ILE A 97 8.11 5.28 -6.84
CA ILE A 97 9.12 6.00 -7.65
C ILE A 97 10.39 5.16 -7.78
N PRO A 98 11.20 5.35 -8.83
CA PRO A 98 12.50 4.69 -8.94
C PRO A 98 13.36 4.99 -7.71
N HIS A 99 14.11 3.99 -7.22
CA HIS A 99 14.97 4.18 -6.05
C HIS A 99 15.99 5.33 -6.21
N LEU A 100 16.44 5.60 -7.43
CA LEU A 100 17.37 6.70 -7.76
C LEU A 100 16.74 8.09 -7.60
N GLU A 101 15.41 8.17 -7.60
CA GLU A 101 14.68 9.43 -7.42
C GLU A 101 14.44 9.77 -5.96
N CYS A 102 14.84 8.92 -5.01
CA CYS A 102 14.81 9.24 -3.59
C CYS A 102 15.80 10.38 -3.30
N LYS A 103 15.29 11.61 -3.26
CA LYS A 103 16.05 12.80 -2.86
C LYS A 103 16.02 12.96 -1.34
N LEU A 104 17.12 13.44 -0.79
CA LEU A 104 17.18 14.04 0.55
C LEU A 104 16.38 15.36 0.54
N ALA A 105 15.05 15.27 0.49
CA ALA A 105 14.18 16.44 0.60
C ALA A 105 14.00 16.85 2.08
N PHE A 106 15.11 16.97 2.82
CA PHE A 106 15.13 17.42 4.21
C PHE A 106 16.28 18.41 4.48
N SER A 107 16.59 19.26 3.51
CA SER A 107 17.32 20.51 3.78
C SER A 107 16.30 21.62 3.99
N VAL A 108 15.74 21.68 5.20
CA VAL A 108 15.13 22.90 5.75
C VAL A 108 15.79 23.14 7.09
#